data_AF-A0A7W1JPX0-F1
#
_entry.id   AF-A0A7W1JPX0-F1
#
_cell.length_a   1.000
_cell.length_b   1.000
_cell.length_c   1.000
_cell.angle_alpha   90.00
_cell.angle_beta   90.00
_cell.angle_gamma   90.00
#
_symmetry.space_group_name_H-M   'P 1'
#
loop_
_entity.id
_entity.type
_entity.pdbx_description
1 polymer ?
#
loop_
_entity_poly.entity_id
_entity_poly.type
_entity_poly.pdbx_seq_one_letter_code
_entity_poly.pdbx_strand_id
1 'polypeptide(L)'
;MNVANRRALGVIGAVAIWAAALAIPPYWDTFGEHYKPPAGSALFKASCMTCHTTMAGGQHHNAYGKDIKAAMRTRQLPEVTIELLSNLESKDSDHDGFTNIEEIQGGFLPGASTSHPAPKEGQPRVEKAPKANEVSQLIPPHSFHPLAVHFPIALFIFGAFLEFLGKWRRNGDLRRFAIWNLGFGALASLIAVPTGIAAWLRVGFSLEGNLLIHFILASAATVLMLAVAAWRRKGELDSPFYWISLAATTSIVAAAGHFGALMVYG
;
A
#
# COMPACT_ATOMS: atom_id res chain seq x y z
N MET A 1 35.57 -39.17 -5.24
CA MET A 1 34.33 -38.37 -5.27
C MET A 1 34.73 -36.90 -5.39
N ASN A 2 34.39 -36.24 -6.50
CA ASN A 2 35.01 -34.98 -6.95
C ASN A 2 34.51 -33.72 -6.23
N VAL A 3 35.44 -32.79 -6.01
CA VAL A 3 35.33 -31.47 -5.35
C VAL A 3 34.30 -30.53 -6.01
N ALA A 4 33.80 -30.86 -7.20
CA ALA A 4 32.81 -30.08 -7.95
C ALA A 4 31.44 -29.97 -7.26
N ASN A 5 31.06 -30.92 -6.39
CA ASN A 5 29.72 -30.95 -5.79
C ASN A 5 29.57 -30.10 -4.51
N ARG A 6 30.62 -29.41 -4.04
CA ARG A 6 30.52 -28.54 -2.84
C ARG A 6 30.08 -27.11 -3.14
N ARG A 7 30.01 -26.69 -4.42
CA ARG A 7 29.61 -25.31 -4.80
C ARG A 7 28.11 -25.13 -5.03
N ALA A 8 27.33 -26.20 -5.00
CA ALA A 8 25.87 -26.15 -5.19
C ALA A 8 25.08 -25.87 -3.88
N LEU A 9 25.72 -25.93 -2.71
CA LEU A 9 25.07 -25.72 -1.41
C LEU A 9 25.28 -24.32 -0.81
N GLY A 10 25.93 -23.41 -1.55
CA GLY A 10 26.31 -22.08 -1.06
C GLY A 10 25.39 -20.91 -1.44
N VAL A 11 24.22 -21.13 -2.05
CA VAL A 11 23.34 -20.02 -2.53
C VAL A 11 21.87 -20.24 -2.16
N ILE A 12 21.61 -20.65 -0.91
CA ILE A 12 20.29 -20.48 -0.29
C ILE A 12 20.27 -19.23 0.63
N GLY A 13 21.42 -18.55 0.82
CA GLY A 13 21.59 -17.59 1.92
C GLY A 13 21.44 -16.09 1.65
N ALA A 14 21.06 -15.58 0.47
CA ALA A 14 21.15 -14.13 0.24
C ALA A 14 20.15 -13.47 -0.73
N VAL A 15 18.91 -13.96 -0.84
CA VAL A 15 17.82 -13.19 -1.48
C VAL A 15 16.56 -13.08 -0.59
N ALA A 16 16.60 -13.58 0.64
CA ALA A 16 15.45 -13.60 1.54
C ALA A 16 15.33 -12.37 2.48
N ILE A 17 15.89 -11.21 2.13
CA ILE A 17 15.69 -9.97 2.92
C ILE A 17 15.47 -8.78 1.99
N TRP A 18 14.39 -8.81 1.22
CA TRP A 18 13.64 -7.60 0.86
C TRP A 18 12.14 -7.88 1.03
N ALA A 19 11.79 -8.69 2.03
CA ALA A 19 10.50 -8.54 2.68
C ALA A 19 10.71 -7.43 3.72
N ALA A 20 10.53 -6.17 3.31
CA ALA A 20 9.97 -5.24 4.25
C ALA A 20 8.59 -5.81 4.57
N ALA A 21 8.52 -6.64 5.61
CA ALA A 21 7.29 -6.95 6.29
C ALA A 21 6.79 -5.61 6.83
N LEU A 22 6.11 -4.86 5.98
CA LEU A 22 5.29 -3.73 6.36
C LEU A 22 4.11 -4.38 7.06
N ALA A 23 4.30 -4.68 8.34
CA ALA A 23 3.25 -5.09 9.25
C ALA A 23 2.18 -4.01 9.13
N ILE A 24 1.07 -4.33 8.48
CA ILE A 24 -0.14 -3.52 8.54
C ILE A 24 -0.51 -3.52 10.02
N PRO A 25 -0.49 -2.39 10.72
CA PRO A 25 -0.79 -2.42 12.14
C PRO A 25 -2.29 -2.76 12.29
N PRO A 26 -2.67 -3.70 13.18
CA PRO A 26 -4.05 -4.23 13.32
C PRO A 26 -5.05 -3.23 13.94
N TYR A 27 -4.72 -1.94 13.91
CA TYR A 27 -5.51 -0.89 14.56
C TYR A 27 -6.87 -0.70 13.90
N TRP A 28 -6.96 -0.83 12.56
CA TRP A 28 -8.23 -0.67 11.87
C TRP A 28 -9.20 -1.82 12.20
N ASP A 29 -8.66 -3.02 12.38
CA ASP A 29 -9.46 -4.17 12.82
C ASP A 29 -9.98 -3.93 14.25
N THR A 30 -9.12 -3.46 15.15
CA THR A 30 -9.49 -3.13 16.54
C THR A 30 -10.54 -2.02 16.61
N PHE A 31 -10.36 -0.95 15.82
CA PHE A 31 -11.31 0.17 15.74
C PHE A 31 -12.64 -0.27 15.13
N GLY A 32 -12.59 -1.05 14.03
CA GLY A 32 -13.76 -1.55 13.33
C GLY A 32 -14.57 -2.55 14.17
N GLU A 33 -13.89 -3.41 14.94
CA GLU A 33 -14.54 -4.34 15.86
C GLU A 33 -15.24 -3.62 17.02
N HIS A 34 -14.59 -2.61 17.60
CA HIS A 34 -15.13 -1.84 18.72
C HIS A 34 -16.30 -0.96 18.31
N TYR A 35 -16.13 -0.12 17.29
CA TYR A 35 -17.10 0.93 16.95
C TYR A 35 -18.10 0.55 15.86
N LYS A 36 -17.77 -0.41 14.98
CA LYS A 36 -18.63 -0.87 13.88
C LYS A 36 -19.24 0.30 13.08
N PRO A 37 -18.40 1.16 12.47
CA PRO A 37 -18.86 2.38 11.82
C PRO A 37 -19.90 2.08 10.71
N PRO A 38 -20.91 2.95 10.51
CA PRO A 38 -21.96 2.71 9.52
C PRO A 38 -21.37 2.49 8.12
N ALA A 39 -21.80 1.43 7.43
CA ALA A 39 -21.30 1.10 6.10
C ALA A 39 -21.54 2.26 5.12
N GLY A 40 -20.50 2.65 4.37
CA GLY A 40 -20.58 3.74 3.38
C GLY A 40 -20.51 5.16 3.95
N SER A 41 -20.43 5.33 5.27
CA SER A 41 -20.20 6.62 5.93
C SER A 41 -18.86 7.24 5.59
N ALA A 42 -18.69 8.54 5.89
CA ALA A 42 -17.42 9.24 5.72
C ALA A 42 -16.32 8.56 6.56
N LEU A 43 -16.65 8.20 7.80
CA LEU A 43 -15.76 7.46 8.69
C LEU A 43 -15.34 6.09 8.13
N PHE A 44 -16.28 5.31 7.61
CA PHE A 44 -15.97 4.00 7.02
C PHE A 44 -15.01 4.12 5.84
N LYS A 45 -15.15 5.17 5.02
CA LYS A 45 -14.29 5.44 3.85
C LYS A 45 -12.92 6.00 4.23
N ALA A 46 -12.83 6.68 5.37
CA ALA A 46 -11.60 7.36 5.79
C ALA A 46 -10.49 6.40 6.22
N SER A 47 -10.80 5.24 6.81
CA SER A 47 -9.80 4.23 7.23
C SER A 47 -8.62 4.87 7.99
N CYS A 48 -7.40 4.92 7.43
CA CYS A 48 -6.23 5.60 8.01
C CYS A 48 -6.50 7.07 8.38
N MET A 49 -7.29 7.78 7.57
CA MET A 49 -7.64 9.19 7.78
C MET A 49 -8.53 9.43 9.00
N THR A 50 -9.03 8.37 9.64
CA THR A 50 -9.72 8.49 10.93
C THR A 50 -8.80 9.07 11.99
N CYS A 51 -7.51 8.74 11.96
CA CYS A 51 -6.50 9.23 12.92
C CYS A 51 -5.38 10.03 12.24
N HIS A 52 -5.14 9.81 10.96
CA HIS A 52 -4.06 10.46 10.22
C HIS A 52 -4.57 11.57 9.31
N THR A 53 -3.67 12.46 8.91
CA THR A 53 -3.97 13.49 7.91
C THR A 53 -3.73 13.01 6.48
N THR A 54 -3.19 11.79 6.31
CA THR A 54 -2.98 11.16 5.01
C THR A 54 -3.47 9.70 5.02
N MET A 55 -3.94 9.20 3.87
CA MET A 55 -4.31 7.79 3.70
C MET A 55 -3.14 6.83 3.91
N ALA A 56 -1.92 7.38 3.83
CA ALA A 56 -0.69 6.68 4.12
C ALA A 56 -0.49 6.34 5.61
N GLY A 57 -1.25 6.98 6.49
CA GLY A 57 -0.96 6.93 7.92
C GLY A 57 0.33 7.66 8.27
N GLY A 58 1.11 7.10 9.20
CA GLY A 58 2.46 7.57 9.52
C GLY A 58 2.52 8.64 10.61
N GLN A 59 3.47 9.56 10.54
CA GLN A 59 3.77 10.47 11.66
C GLN A 59 2.77 11.64 11.79
N HIS A 60 2.02 11.95 10.74
CA HIS A 60 1.07 13.06 10.71
C HIS A 60 -0.30 12.59 11.18
N HIS A 61 -0.81 13.22 12.25
CA HIS A 61 -2.05 12.84 12.91
C HIS A 61 -3.01 14.02 12.86
N ASN A 62 -4.29 13.73 12.62
CA ASN A 62 -5.38 14.69 12.79
C ASN A 62 -5.61 14.95 14.29
N ALA A 63 -6.63 15.72 14.65
CA ALA A 63 -6.86 16.07 16.06
C ALA A 63 -7.07 14.82 16.94
N TYR A 64 -7.96 13.92 16.53
CA TYR A 64 -8.20 12.63 17.18
C TYR A 64 -6.96 11.73 17.26
N GLY A 65 -6.18 11.63 16.18
CA GLY A 65 -4.97 10.82 16.17
C GLY A 65 -3.87 11.37 17.08
N LYS A 66 -3.81 12.69 17.31
CA LYS A 66 -2.90 13.27 18.31
C LYS A 66 -3.29 12.84 19.72
N ASP A 67 -4.59 12.73 20.00
CA ASP A 67 -5.11 12.27 21.28
C ASP A 67 -4.85 10.79 21.52
N ILE A 68 -5.05 9.95 20.50
CA ILE A 68 -4.62 8.55 20.53
C ILE A 68 -3.12 8.47 20.80
N LYS A 69 -2.28 9.21 20.05
CA LYS A 69 -0.82 9.18 20.22
C LYS A 69 -0.39 9.65 21.61
N ALA A 70 -1.05 10.67 22.17
CA ALA A 70 -0.80 11.15 23.52
C ALA A 70 -1.19 10.08 24.56
N ALA A 71 -2.37 9.49 24.43
CA ALA A 71 -2.86 8.48 25.35
C ALA A 71 -2.02 7.18 25.29
N MET A 72 -1.57 6.76 24.11
CA MET A 72 -0.62 5.64 23.94
C MET A 72 0.70 5.91 24.65
N ARG A 73 1.25 7.13 24.54
CA ARG A 73 2.50 7.51 25.22
C ARG A 73 2.36 7.51 26.73
N THR A 74 1.28 8.08 27.25
CA THR A 74 1.00 8.11 28.69
C THR A 74 0.87 6.72 29.29
N ARG A 75 0.25 5.79 28.55
CA ARG A 75 0.01 4.40 28.99
C ARG A 75 1.09 3.41 28.54
N GLN A 76 2.10 3.88 27.81
CA GLN A 76 3.18 3.07 27.24
C GLN A 76 2.67 1.85 26.44
N LEU A 77 1.60 2.03 25.69
CA LEU A 77 1.00 0.95 24.92
C LEU A 77 1.75 0.75 23.58
N PRO A 78 2.09 -0.49 23.21
CA PRO A 78 2.74 -0.79 21.95
C PRO A 78 1.78 -0.67 20.74
N GLU A 79 0.47 -0.71 21.00
CA GLU A 79 -0.58 -0.67 19.98
C GLU A 79 -1.87 -0.02 20.51
N VAL A 80 -2.78 0.33 19.60
CA VAL A 80 -4.10 0.87 19.95
C VAL A 80 -4.97 -0.25 20.50
N THR A 81 -5.52 -0.05 21.71
CA THR A 81 -6.39 -1.03 22.37
C THR A 81 -7.83 -0.51 22.47
N ILE A 82 -8.79 -1.43 22.62
CA ILE A 82 -10.20 -1.08 22.86
C ILE A 82 -10.34 -0.19 24.11
N GLU A 83 -9.62 -0.49 25.18
CA GLU A 83 -9.63 0.32 26.39
C GLU A 83 -9.15 1.75 26.12
N LEU A 84 -8.08 1.92 25.35
CA LEU A 84 -7.59 3.24 24.96
C LEU A 84 -8.66 4.03 24.19
N LEU A 85 -9.31 3.39 23.22
CA LEU A 85 -10.36 3.99 22.41
C LEU A 85 -11.54 4.44 23.29
N SER A 86 -12.01 3.58 24.19
CA SER A 86 -13.10 3.91 25.10
C SER A 86 -12.79 5.07 26.04
N ASN A 87 -11.54 5.24 26.45
CA ASN A 87 -11.15 6.39 27.29
C ASN A 87 -11.15 7.73 26.53
N LEU A 88 -11.17 7.70 25.20
CA LEU A 88 -11.23 8.90 24.37
C LEU A 88 -12.66 9.21 23.88
N GLU A 89 -13.62 8.33 24.10
CA GLU A 89 -15.00 8.47 23.59
C GLU A 89 -15.65 9.80 24.01
N SER A 90 -15.46 10.25 25.25
CA SER A 90 -16.05 11.49 25.78
C SER A 90 -15.28 12.75 25.44
N LYS A 91 -14.14 12.66 24.75
CA LYS A 91 -13.35 13.83 24.37
C LYS A 91 -13.87 14.42 23.07
N ASP A 92 -13.83 15.73 22.97
CA ASP A 92 -13.99 16.48 21.72
C ASP A 92 -12.57 16.85 21.24
N SER A 93 -12.07 16.15 20.22
CA SER A 93 -10.66 16.24 19.83
C SER A 93 -10.36 17.43 18.93
N ASP A 94 -11.31 17.84 18.09
CA ASP A 94 -11.17 18.96 17.15
C ASP A 94 -11.91 20.23 17.59
N HIS A 95 -12.58 20.18 18.74
CA HIS A 95 -13.24 21.29 19.41
C HIS A 95 -14.42 21.87 18.62
N ASP A 96 -15.15 21.00 17.93
CA ASP A 96 -16.32 21.36 17.15
C ASP A 96 -17.65 21.27 17.91
N GLY A 97 -17.59 20.84 19.18
CA GLY A 97 -18.73 20.73 20.08
C GLY A 97 -19.38 19.35 20.12
N PHE A 98 -18.85 18.36 19.39
CA PHE A 98 -19.27 16.97 19.47
C PHE A 98 -18.18 16.09 20.10
N THR A 99 -18.60 15.07 20.84
CA THR A 99 -17.65 14.09 21.35
C THR A 99 -17.27 13.10 20.26
N ASN A 100 -16.06 12.54 20.37
CA ASN A 100 -15.54 11.53 19.45
C ASN A 100 -16.54 10.39 19.24
N ILE A 101 -17.23 9.93 20.29
CA ILE A 101 -18.20 8.84 20.17
C ILE A 101 -19.47 9.26 19.41
N GLU A 102 -19.94 10.50 19.56
CA GLU A 102 -21.10 11.01 18.83
C GLU A 102 -20.82 11.09 17.33
N GLU A 103 -19.62 11.54 16.98
CA GLU A 103 -19.17 11.58 15.60
C GLU A 103 -18.97 10.17 15.05
N ILE A 104 -18.26 9.30 15.79
CA ILE A 104 -17.97 7.93 15.35
C ILE A 104 -19.25 7.14 15.10
N GLN A 105 -20.22 7.21 16.01
CA GLN A 105 -21.52 6.55 15.86
C GLN A 105 -22.34 7.16 14.73
N GLY A 106 -22.21 8.47 14.50
CA GLY A 106 -22.84 9.17 13.38
C GLY A 106 -22.17 8.92 12.03
N GLY A 107 -21.01 8.25 11.99
CA GLY A 107 -20.24 8.02 10.76
C GLY A 107 -19.43 9.24 10.30
N PHE A 108 -19.15 10.15 11.22
CA PHE A 108 -18.37 11.37 11.08
C PHE A 108 -16.91 11.16 11.56
N LEU A 109 -16.03 12.13 11.30
CA LEU A 109 -14.58 12.01 11.51
C LEU A 109 -14.17 12.76 12.77
N PRO A 110 -13.78 12.08 13.86
CA PRO A 110 -13.57 12.69 15.19
C PRO A 110 -12.40 13.67 15.31
N GLY A 111 -11.72 13.97 14.21
CA GLY A 111 -10.57 14.86 14.16
C GLY A 111 -10.63 15.83 12.99
N ALA A 112 -11.81 16.04 12.42
CA ALA A 112 -12.06 16.97 11.33
C ALA A 112 -13.31 17.80 11.62
N SER A 113 -13.10 19.04 12.08
CA SER A 113 -14.14 19.99 12.52
C SER A 113 -15.16 20.42 11.46
N THR A 114 -15.07 19.88 10.25
CA THR A 114 -16.03 20.08 9.15
C THR A 114 -16.89 18.84 8.90
N SER A 115 -16.63 17.75 9.62
CA SER A 115 -17.30 16.47 9.51
C SER A 115 -17.95 16.16 10.84
N HIS A 116 -19.11 16.76 11.11
CA HIS A 116 -19.83 16.57 12.36
C HIS A 116 -21.34 16.47 12.16
N PRO A 117 -22.07 15.93 13.14
CA PRO A 117 -23.53 15.98 13.15
C PRO A 117 -24.04 17.44 13.08
N ALA A 118 -25.29 17.61 12.65
CA ALA A 118 -25.96 18.90 12.86
C ALA A 118 -26.16 19.13 14.37
N PRO A 119 -26.01 20.38 14.88
CA PRO A 119 -26.29 20.70 16.28
C PRO A 119 -27.70 20.27 16.66
N LYS A 120 -27.82 19.48 17.73
CA LYS A 120 -29.11 18.91 18.17
C LYS A 120 -29.86 19.89 19.07
N GLU A 121 -30.96 20.48 18.60
CA GLU A 121 -32.04 20.93 19.50
C GLU A 121 -32.87 19.71 19.92
N GLY A 122 -32.79 19.32 21.20
CA GLY A 122 -33.71 18.42 21.93
C GLY A 122 -33.90 16.98 21.40
N GLN A 123 -33.30 15.98 22.06
CA GLN A 123 -33.43 14.54 21.70
C GLN A 123 -34.73 13.87 22.21
N PRO A 124 -35.18 12.72 21.61
CA PRO A 124 -34.68 11.39 22.01
C PRO A 124 -34.34 10.38 20.88
N ARG A 125 -33.38 9.49 21.23
CA ARG A 125 -32.88 8.19 20.70
C ARG A 125 -33.42 7.61 19.37
N VAL A 126 -32.50 7.23 18.46
CA VAL A 126 -32.81 6.39 17.27
C VAL A 126 -32.03 5.07 17.30
N GLU A 127 -32.74 4.08 16.79
CA GLU A 127 -32.67 2.62 16.84
C GLU A 127 -31.60 1.99 15.91
N LYS A 128 -31.22 0.74 16.21
CA LYS A 128 -30.20 -0.05 15.49
C LYS A 128 -30.53 -0.21 14.00
N ALA A 129 -29.58 0.15 13.13
CA ALA A 129 -29.64 -0.07 11.69
C ALA A 129 -29.23 -1.52 11.30
N PRO A 130 -29.68 -2.03 10.13
CA PRO A 130 -29.71 -3.45 9.80
C PRO A 130 -28.35 -3.97 9.27
N LYS A 131 -28.16 -5.29 9.38
CA LYS A 131 -26.93 -6.01 8.97
C LYS A 131 -26.65 -5.80 7.47
N ALA A 132 -25.49 -5.23 7.16
CA ALA A 132 -25.00 -5.05 5.80
C ALA A 132 -24.61 -6.38 5.14
N ASN A 133 -24.82 -6.44 3.83
CA ASN A 133 -24.87 -7.62 2.98
C ASN A 133 -23.51 -8.34 2.85
N GLU A 134 -23.51 -9.67 2.90
CA GLU A 134 -22.35 -10.59 2.91
C GLU A 134 -21.38 -10.42 1.72
N VAL A 135 -21.79 -9.79 0.62
CA VAL A 135 -20.94 -9.60 -0.57
C VAL A 135 -19.80 -8.60 -0.31
N SER A 136 -19.95 -7.75 0.70
CA SER A 136 -18.95 -6.74 1.11
C SER A 136 -17.71 -7.35 1.79
N GLN A 137 -17.78 -8.62 2.21
CA GLN A 137 -16.69 -9.32 2.89
C GLN A 137 -15.71 -10.03 1.92
N LEU A 138 -16.06 -10.12 0.63
CA LEU A 138 -15.24 -10.77 -0.39
C LEU A 138 -14.22 -9.84 -1.05
N ILE A 139 -14.37 -8.52 -0.91
CA ILE A 139 -13.44 -7.52 -1.45
C ILE A 139 -12.85 -6.76 -0.27
N PRO A 140 -11.58 -7.03 0.11
CA PRO A 140 -10.96 -6.33 1.22
C PRO A 140 -11.04 -4.80 1.05
N PRO A 141 -11.31 -4.04 2.12
CA PRO A 141 -11.43 -2.58 2.08
C PRO A 141 -10.08 -1.86 1.84
N HIS A 142 -8.97 -2.60 1.80
CA HIS A 142 -7.65 -2.08 1.45
C HIS A 142 -7.51 -2.02 -0.07
N SER A 143 -6.98 -0.91 -0.60
CA SER A 143 -6.74 -0.77 -2.04
C SER A 143 -5.92 -1.98 -2.52
N PHE A 144 -6.52 -2.80 -3.39
CA PHE A 144 -5.88 -3.99 -3.95
C PHE A 144 -4.62 -3.64 -4.77
N HIS A 145 -4.51 -2.38 -5.20
CA HIS A 145 -3.40 -1.90 -6.02
C HIS A 145 -2.01 -2.08 -5.36
N PRO A 146 -1.76 -1.61 -4.11
CA PRO A 146 -0.55 -1.95 -3.38
C PRO A 146 -0.17 -3.43 -3.40
N LEU A 147 -1.12 -4.36 -3.26
CA LEU A 147 -0.82 -5.79 -3.37
C LEU A 147 -0.41 -6.18 -4.81
N ALA A 148 -1.16 -5.73 -5.80
CA ALA A 148 -0.93 -6.06 -7.21
C ALA A 148 0.43 -5.56 -7.73
N VAL A 149 0.95 -4.43 -7.24
CA VAL A 149 2.23 -3.86 -7.72
C VAL A 149 3.47 -4.62 -7.26
N HIS A 150 3.39 -5.46 -6.22
CA HIS A 150 4.55 -6.23 -5.76
C HIS A 150 5.04 -7.23 -6.82
N PHE A 151 4.12 -7.84 -7.57
CA PHE A 151 4.46 -8.80 -8.62
C PHE A 151 5.31 -8.19 -9.75
N PRO A 152 4.86 -7.15 -10.48
CA PRO A 152 5.65 -6.56 -11.55
C PRO A 152 6.99 -6.01 -11.07
N ILE A 153 7.03 -5.38 -9.88
CA ILE A 153 8.26 -4.83 -9.31
C ILE A 153 9.25 -5.95 -8.99
N ALA A 154 8.83 -6.94 -8.19
CA ALA A 154 9.72 -8.01 -7.74
C ALA A 154 10.21 -8.87 -8.91
N LEU A 155 9.32 -9.32 -9.79
CA LEU A 155 9.67 -10.19 -10.91
C LEU A 155 10.60 -9.48 -11.90
N PHE A 156 10.36 -8.20 -12.20
CA PHE A 156 11.19 -7.50 -13.18
C PHE A 156 12.57 -7.15 -12.63
N ILE A 157 12.66 -6.63 -11.40
CA ILE A 157 13.94 -6.33 -10.74
C ILE A 157 14.76 -7.62 -10.54
N PHE A 158 14.10 -8.70 -10.08
CA PHE A 158 14.78 -9.99 -9.93
C PHE A 158 15.20 -10.58 -11.28
N GLY A 159 14.39 -10.43 -12.33
CA GLY A 159 14.76 -10.80 -13.69
C GLY A 159 15.99 -10.06 -14.20
N ALA A 160 16.07 -8.74 -13.96
CA ALA A 160 17.24 -7.95 -14.32
C ALA A 160 18.50 -8.39 -13.54
N PHE A 161 18.35 -8.69 -12.25
CA PHE A 161 19.42 -9.27 -11.43
C PHE A 161 19.90 -10.63 -11.96
N LEU A 162 18.98 -11.54 -12.31
CA LEU A 162 19.32 -12.83 -12.89
C LEU A 162 20.01 -12.70 -14.25
N GLU A 163 19.60 -11.73 -15.08
CA GLU A 163 20.25 -11.46 -16.38
C GLU A 163 21.69 -11.03 -16.17
N PHE A 164 21.93 -10.08 -15.25
CA PHE A 164 23.27 -9.63 -14.88
C PHE A 164 24.12 -10.77 -14.30
N LEU A 165 23.59 -11.52 -13.33
CA LEU A 165 24.29 -12.62 -12.69
C LEU A 165 24.60 -13.75 -13.67
N GLY A 166 23.67 -14.04 -14.58
CA GLY A 166 23.83 -15.02 -15.66
C GLY A 166 24.96 -14.65 -16.61
N LYS A 167 25.06 -13.37 -16.99
CA LYS A 167 26.20 -12.88 -17.78
C LYS A 167 27.52 -12.97 -17.01
N TRP A 168 27.56 -12.48 -15.78
CA TRP A 168 28.78 -12.48 -14.97
C TRP A 168 29.32 -13.88 -14.70
N ARG A 169 28.44 -14.84 -14.41
CA ARG A 169 28.79 -16.25 -14.18
C ARG A 169 28.87 -17.08 -15.46
N ARG A 170 28.64 -16.48 -16.63
CA ARG A 170 28.56 -17.18 -17.93
C ARG A 170 27.61 -18.39 -17.89
N ASN A 171 26.46 -18.23 -17.23
CA ASN A 171 25.47 -19.27 -17.02
C ASN A 171 24.21 -18.98 -17.85
N GLY A 172 24.01 -19.74 -18.92
CA GLY A 172 22.87 -19.62 -19.83
C GLY A 172 21.52 -19.96 -19.17
N ASP A 173 21.49 -20.83 -18.17
CA ASP A 173 20.24 -21.18 -17.47
C ASP A 173 19.73 -20.01 -16.65
N LEU A 174 20.62 -19.29 -15.93
CA LEU A 174 20.24 -18.06 -15.23
C LEU A 174 19.68 -17.01 -16.19
N ARG A 175 20.30 -16.87 -17.37
CA ARG A 175 19.79 -15.97 -18.42
C ARG A 175 18.44 -16.43 -18.96
N ARG A 176 18.15 -17.73 -19.05
CA ARG A 176 16.82 -18.25 -19.44
C ARG A 176 15.77 -17.92 -18.38
N PHE A 177 16.08 -18.12 -17.10
CA PHE A 177 15.18 -17.75 -16.00
C PHE A 177 14.93 -16.23 -15.94
N ALA A 178 15.93 -15.43 -16.27
CA ALA A 178 15.80 -13.98 -16.34
C ALA A 178 14.73 -13.53 -17.35
N ILE A 179 14.71 -14.11 -18.56
CA ILE A 179 13.71 -13.79 -19.59
C ILE A 179 12.29 -14.03 -19.08
N TRP A 180 12.07 -15.17 -18.42
CA TRP A 180 10.76 -15.50 -17.87
C TRP A 180 10.33 -14.51 -16.78
N ASN A 181 11.24 -14.16 -15.87
CA ASN A 181 10.97 -13.18 -14.82
C ASN A 181 10.67 -11.78 -15.38
N LEU A 182 11.49 -11.29 -16.32
CA LEU A 182 11.24 -10.02 -17.02
C LEU A 182 9.90 -10.03 -17.75
N GLY A 183 9.58 -11.14 -18.42
CA GLY A 183 8.32 -11.34 -19.13
C GLY A 183 7.11 -11.36 -18.21
N PHE A 184 7.14 -12.12 -17.11
CA PHE A 184 6.04 -12.16 -16.15
C PHE A 184 5.88 -10.83 -15.41
N GLY A 185 6.98 -10.15 -15.08
CA GLY A 185 6.91 -8.80 -14.51
C GLY A 185 6.23 -7.81 -15.46
N ALA A 186 6.60 -7.83 -16.74
CA ALA A 186 5.99 -6.98 -17.76
C ALA A 186 4.51 -7.33 -18.07
N LEU A 187 4.11 -8.59 -17.93
CA LEU A 187 2.70 -8.97 -18.06
C LEU A 187 1.88 -8.60 -16.82
N ALA A 188 2.45 -8.75 -15.63
CA ALA A 188 1.79 -8.40 -14.38
C ALA A 188 1.50 -6.88 -14.28
N SER A 189 2.32 -6.04 -14.90
CA SER A 189 2.07 -4.59 -14.93
C SER A 189 0.78 -4.23 -15.68
N LEU A 190 0.35 -5.06 -16.65
CA LEU A 190 -0.94 -4.87 -17.34
C LEU A 190 -2.15 -5.05 -16.41
N ILE A 191 -1.98 -5.73 -15.27
CA ILE A 191 -2.99 -5.85 -14.21
C ILE A 191 -2.82 -4.73 -13.18
N ALA A 192 -1.58 -4.34 -12.89
CA ALA A 192 -1.28 -3.27 -11.94
C ALA A 192 -1.79 -1.89 -12.39
N VAL A 193 -1.72 -1.56 -13.69
CA VAL A 193 -2.21 -0.28 -14.23
C VAL A 193 -3.72 -0.08 -14.01
N PRO A 194 -4.62 -0.98 -14.45
CA PRO A 194 -6.06 -0.79 -14.25
C PRO A 194 -6.44 -0.80 -12.77
N THR A 195 -5.76 -1.59 -11.92
CA THR A 195 -6.00 -1.55 -10.47
C THR A 195 -5.60 -0.21 -9.86
N GLY A 196 -4.53 0.42 -10.36
CA GLY A 196 -4.09 1.76 -9.94
C GLY A 196 -5.05 2.86 -10.37
N ILE A 197 -5.51 2.83 -11.63
CA ILE A 197 -6.54 3.76 -12.13
C ILE A 197 -7.82 3.62 -11.32
N ALA A 198 -8.25 2.38 -11.05
CA ALA A 198 -9.44 2.12 -10.25
C ALA A 198 -9.27 2.55 -8.77
N ALA A 199 -8.06 2.51 -8.23
CA ALA A 199 -7.77 3.07 -6.91
C ALA A 199 -7.87 4.60 -6.93
N TRP A 200 -7.26 5.25 -7.92
CA TRP A 200 -7.33 6.70 -8.10
C TRP A 200 -8.77 7.21 -8.25
N LEU A 201 -9.56 6.60 -9.14
CA LEU A 201 -10.97 6.98 -9.36
C LEU A 201 -11.85 6.80 -8.12
N ARG A 202 -11.55 5.83 -7.25
CA ARG A 202 -12.28 5.63 -6.00
C ARG A 202 -11.95 6.68 -4.94
N VAL A 203 -10.70 7.14 -4.92
CA VAL A 203 -10.21 8.11 -3.92
C VAL A 203 -10.48 9.55 -4.36
N GLY A 204 -10.55 9.82 -5.66
CA GLY A 204 -10.95 11.13 -6.20
C GLY A 204 -9.90 12.23 -6.09
N PHE A 205 -8.62 11.90 -5.91
CA PHE A 205 -7.53 12.89 -5.80
C PHE A 205 -7.23 13.61 -7.12
N SER A 206 -6.77 14.85 -7.04
CA SER A 206 -6.17 15.56 -8.18
C SER A 206 -4.84 14.91 -8.58
N LEU A 207 -4.55 14.87 -9.89
CA LEU A 207 -3.27 14.35 -10.41
C LEU A 207 -2.15 15.38 -10.20
N GLU A 208 -1.71 15.53 -8.95
CA GLU A 208 -0.68 16.48 -8.54
C GLU A 208 0.36 15.83 -7.61
N GLY A 209 1.49 16.50 -7.42
CA GLY A 209 2.55 16.07 -6.52
C GLY A 209 3.02 14.63 -6.76
N ASN A 210 3.12 13.85 -5.68
CA ASN A 210 3.59 12.45 -5.72
C ASN A 210 2.69 11.55 -6.57
N LEU A 211 1.37 11.82 -6.65
CA LEU A 211 0.45 11.03 -7.47
C LEU A 211 0.74 11.22 -8.96
N LEU A 212 0.97 12.46 -9.40
CA LEU A 212 1.35 12.75 -10.78
C LEU A 212 2.69 12.09 -11.15
N ILE A 213 3.69 12.23 -10.27
CA ILE A 213 5.01 11.63 -10.46
C ILE A 213 4.90 10.11 -10.58
N HIS A 214 4.20 9.47 -9.64
CA HIS A 214 3.97 8.03 -9.68
C HIS A 214 3.24 7.61 -10.95
N PHE A 215 2.19 8.33 -11.37
CA PHE A 215 1.41 8.01 -12.56
C PHE A 215 2.27 8.03 -13.84
N ILE A 216 3.09 9.07 -14.00
CA ILE A 216 4.00 9.21 -15.15
C ILE A 216 5.05 8.09 -15.12
N LEU A 217 5.69 7.87 -13.98
CA LEU A 217 6.73 6.84 -13.84
C LEU A 217 6.18 5.43 -14.02
N ALA A 218 5.00 5.11 -13.48
CA ALA A 218 4.37 3.80 -13.62
C ALA A 218 3.94 3.52 -15.07
N SER A 219 3.44 4.54 -15.78
CA SER A 219 3.09 4.46 -17.20
C SER A 219 4.34 4.23 -18.06
N ALA A 220 5.40 5.03 -17.83
CA ALA A 220 6.68 4.89 -18.52
C ALA A 220 7.34 3.52 -18.22
N ALA A 221 7.34 3.09 -16.96
CA ALA A 221 7.83 1.79 -16.54
C ALA A 221 7.13 0.67 -17.29
N THR A 222 5.79 0.70 -17.37
CA THR A 222 5.00 -0.34 -18.03
C THR A 222 5.39 -0.48 -19.50
N VAL A 223 5.46 0.63 -20.23
CA VAL A 223 5.86 0.62 -21.66
C VAL A 223 7.27 0.08 -21.83
N LEU A 224 8.23 0.56 -21.01
CA LEU A 224 9.63 0.14 -21.10
C LEU A 224 9.82 -1.33 -20.70
N MET A 225 9.13 -1.82 -19.67
CA MET A 225 9.15 -3.22 -19.26
C MET A 225 8.69 -4.12 -20.40
N LEU A 226 7.57 -3.78 -21.05
CA LEU A 226 7.04 -4.52 -22.20
C LEU A 226 8.03 -4.49 -23.37
N ALA A 227 8.61 -3.33 -23.69
CA ALA A 227 9.57 -3.18 -24.77
C ALA A 227 10.85 -3.99 -24.53
N VAL A 228 11.45 -3.89 -23.34
CA VAL A 228 12.67 -4.63 -22.97
C VAL A 228 12.39 -6.13 -22.92
N ALA A 229 11.28 -6.57 -22.34
CA ALA A 229 10.91 -7.98 -22.30
C ALA A 229 10.66 -8.54 -23.71
N ALA A 230 9.93 -7.81 -24.57
CA ALA A 230 9.69 -8.21 -25.95
C ALA A 230 10.97 -8.26 -26.79
N TRP A 231 11.88 -7.30 -26.60
CA TRP A 231 13.18 -7.33 -27.27
C TRP A 231 14.01 -8.51 -26.80
N ARG A 232 14.07 -8.74 -25.49
CA ARG A 232 14.82 -9.86 -24.90
C ARG A 232 14.31 -11.23 -25.33
N ARG A 233 13.03 -11.37 -25.70
CA ARG A 233 12.47 -12.60 -26.28
C ARG A 233 13.05 -12.96 -27.66
N LYS A 234 13.65 -12.01 -28.39
CA LYS A 234 14.23 -12.27 -29.72
C LYS A 234 15.56 -13.03 -29.68
N GLY A 235 16.16 -13.21 -28.51
CA GLY A 235 17.40 -13.96 -28.34
C GLY A 235 18.26 -13.43 -27.21
N GLU A 236 19.47 -13.96 -27.09
CA GLU A 236 20.48 -13.41 -26.19
C GLU A 236 20.98 -12.07 -26.72
N LEU A 237 20.78 -11.01 -25.93
CA LEU A 237 21.20 -9.66 -26.27
C LEU A 237 22.36 -9.27 -25.35
N ASP A 238 23.47 -8.87 -25.95
CA ASP A 238 24.66 -8.44 -25.23
C ASP A 238 25.15 -7.04 -25.65
N SER A 239 24.35 -6.33 -26.45
CA SER A 239 24.67 -4.97 -26.88
C SER A 239 24.67 -4.00 -25.68
N PRO A 240 25.57 -2.99 -25.66
CA PRO A 240 25.57 -1.96 -24.62
C PRO A 240 24.22 -1.26 -24.47
N PHE A 241 23.52 -1.05 -25.59
CA PHE A 241 22.20 -0.42 -25.61
C PHE A 241 21.16 -1.23 -24.84
N TYR A 242 21.14 -2.57 -24.99
CA TYR A 242 20.24 -3.42 -24.21
C TYR A 242 20.48 -3.27 -22.70
N TRP A 243 21.74 -3.29 -22.27
CA TRP A 243 22.11 -3.16 -20.86
C TRP A 243 21.73 -1.79 -20.28
N ILE A 244 21.94 -0.72 -21.05
CA ILE A 244 21.50 0.64 -20.68
C ILE A 244 19.98 0.69 -20.55
N SER A 245 19.24 0.15 -21.52
CA SER A 245 17.77 0.11 -21.48
C SER A 245 17.25 -0.71 -20.29
N LEU A 246 17.86 -1.87 -20.01
CA LEU A 246 17.49 -2.73 -18.89
C LEU A 246 17.73 -2.01 -17.56
N ALA A 247 18.89 -1.38 -17.38
CA ALA A 247 19.23 -0.63 -16.18
C ALA A 247 18.28 0.57 -15.99
N ALA A 248 18.07 1.37 -17.04
CA ALA A 248 17.15 2.51 -16.99
C ALA A 248 15.71 2.09 -16.65
N THR A 249 15.22 1.02 -17.27
CA THR A 249 13.88 0.48 -16.98
C THR A 249 13.78 0.02 -15.53
N THR A 250 14.78 -0.71 -15.05
CA THR A 250 14.83 -1.20 -13.65
C THR A 250 14.81 -0.04 -12.66
N SER A 251 15.57 1.03 -12.93
CA SER A 251 15.58 2.25 -12.11
C SER A 251 14.22 2.97 -12.10
N ILE A 252 13.56 3.06 -13.26
CA ILE A 252 12.23 3.69 -13.36
C ILE A 252 11.18 2.85 -12.62
N VAL A 253 11.23 1.51 -12.71
CA VAL A 253 10.35 0.61 -11.93
C VAL A 253 10.55 0.83 -10.43
N ALA A 254 11.81 0.89 -9.97
CA ALA A 254 12.12 1.14 -8.56
C ALA A 254 11.63 2.53 -8.11
N ALA A 255 11.81 3.56 -8.95
CA ALA A 255 11.31 4.91 -8.67
C ALA A 255 9.78 4.96 -8.61
N ALA A 256 9.08 4.32 -9.55
CA ALA A 256 7.62 4.20 -9.53
C ALA A 256 7.13 3.53 -8.23
N GLY A 257 7.81 2.46 -7.81
CA GLY A 257 7.56 1.79 -6.53
C GLY A 257 7.80 2.71 -5.32
N HIS A 258 8.89 3.48 -5.32
CA HIS A 258 9.22 4.42 -4.26
C HIS A 258 8.15 5.52 -4.11
N PHE A 259 7.79 6.21 -5.20
CA PHE A 259 6.73 7.23 -5.14
C PHE A 259 5.35 6.61 -4.84
N GLY A 260 5.11 5.37 -5.28
CA GLY A 260 3.96 4.58 -4.87
C GLY A 260 3.90 4.36 -3.36
N ALA A 261 5.04 4.00 -2.76
CA ALA A 261 5.18 3.82 -1.33
C ALA A 261 5.01 5.12 -0.55
N LEU A 262 5.52 6.26 -1.02
CA LEU A 262 5.31 7.56 -0.35
C LEU A 262 3.83 7.94 -0.26
N MET A 263 3.01 7.56 -1.25
CA MET A 263 1.55 7.78 -1.18
C MET A 263 0.85 6.87 -0.15
N VAL A 264 1.49 5.77 0.26
CA VAL A 264 0.94 4.77 1.17
C VAL A 264 1.60 4.78 2.55
N TYR A 265 2.79 5.36 2.71
CA TYR A 265 3.52 5.33 3.99
C TYR A 265 4.04 6.70 4.47
N GLY A 266 4.07 7.73 3.62
CA GLY A 266 4.56 9.06 3.97
C GLY A 266 6.06 9.19 3.79
#